data_AF-A0A1I2ALE3-F1
#
_entry.id   AF-A0A1I2ALE3-F1
#
_cell.length_a   1.000
_cell.length_b   1.000
_cell.length_c   1.000
_cell.angle_alpha   90.00
_cell.angle_beta   90.00
_cell.angle_gamma   90.00
#
_symmetry.space_group_name_H-M   'P 1'
#
loop_
_entity.id
_entity.type
_entity.pdbx_description
1 polymer ?
#
loop_
_entity_poly.entity_id
_entity_poly.type
_entity_poly.pdbx_seq_one_letter_code
_entity_poly.pdbx_strand_id
1 'polypeptide(L)'
;MDLFNPPGTSKTYVDGEDAKRVSKSGDTMAGQLVIADPVQHSKIIAAMYNDGNYNGHQDAPTNLDIGSIYIQLGGTEYGAGSYRLVGAGFRQSDSNHAPVVFGYQEASRSGHTSGDFLVATRNVTTDTAPTTQFRVRANGQVELENAAYAPASGKSVVNKTYVDAQVAPKLTATQGAAQADSTATDVAGLVADFNALLAKLRTAGIIAT
;
A
#
# COMPACT_ATOMS: atom_id res chain seq x y z
N MET A 1 -10.17 68.97 -32.97
CA MET A 1 -10.23 68.46 -31.59
C MET A 1 -10.92 67.12 -31.69
N ASP A 2 -10.16 66.03 -31.70
CA ASP A 2 -10.64 64.79 -31.12
C ASP A 2 -9.44 64.16 -30.43
N LEU A 3 -9.30 64.54 -29.16
CA LEU A 3 -8.16 64.27 -28.30
C LEU A 3 -8.44 63.05 -27.40
N PHE A 4 -9.31 62.11 -27.78
CA PHE A 4 -9.57 60.93 -26.94
C PHE A 4 -10.02 59.72 -27.77
N ASN A 5 -9.08 59.04 -28.44
CA ASN A 5 -9.25 57.59 -28.60
C ASN A 5 -7.97 56.90 -28.16
N PRO A 6 -7.82 56.57 -26.85
CA PRO A 6 -6.75 55.67 -26.45
C PRO A 6 -6.95 54.37 -27.24
N PRO A 7 -5.90 53.76 -27.81
CA PRO A 7 -6.06 52.49 -28.52
C PRO A 7 -6.42 51.43 -27.48
N GLY A 8 -7.72 51.26 -27.24
CA GLY A 8 -8.25 50.11 -26.54
C GLY A 8 -7.77 48.89 -27.29
N THR A 9 -7.12 47.97 -26.58
CA THR A 9 -6.65 46.70 -27.14
C THR A 9 -7.76 46.10 -28.01
N SER A 10 -7.43 45.70 -29.24
CA SER A 10 -8.44 45.23 -30.18
C SER A 10 -9.19 44.05 -29.56
N LYS A 11 -10.50 43.99 -29.76
CA LYS A 11 -11.34 42.89 -29.27
C LYS A 11 -10.76 41.51 -29.64
N THR A 12 -10.11 41.40 -30.79
CA THR A 12 -9.40 40.20 -31.25
C THR A 12 -8.22 39.82 -30.35
N TYR A 13 -7.50 40.80 -29.80
CA TYR A 13 -6.44 40.55 -28.82
C TYR A 13 -7.04 40.05 -27.50
N VAL A 14 -8.10 40.68 -27.01
CA VAL A 14 -8.79 40.26 -25.78
C VAL A 14 -9.38 38.85 -25.94
N ASP A 15 -10.06 38.59 -27.05
CA ASP A 15 -10.65 37.28 -27.37
C ASP A 15 -9.57 36.19 -27.55
N GLY A 16 -8.38 36.55 -28.06
CA GLY A 16 -7.24 35.65 -28.20
C GLY A 16 -6.53 35.32 -26.88
N GLU A 17 -6.55 36.23 -25.90
CA GLU A 17 -6.01 36.01 -24.55
C GLU A 17 -7.02 35.29 -23.63
N ASP A 18 -8.32 35.53 -23.79
CA ASP A 18 -9.38 34.81 -23.06
C ASP A 18 -9.49 33.34 -23.49
N ALA A 19 -9.22 33.05 -24.77
CA ALA A 19 -9.13 31.67 -25.27
C ALA A 19 -7.95 30.88 -24.65
N LYS A 20 -6.95 31.55 -24.07
CA LYS A 20 -5.81 30.92 -23.37
C LYS A 20 -6.06 30.75 -21.87
N ARG A 21 -7.14 31.33 -21.33
CA ARG A 21 -7.47 31.23 -19.90
C ARG A 21 -8.23 29.94 -19.64
N VAL A 22 -7.89 29.26 -18.55
CA VAL A 22 -8.76 28.22 -17.97
C VAL A 22 -10.08 28.91 -17.63
N SER A 23 -11.18 28.43 -18.19
CA SER A 23 -12.53 28.96 -18.00
C SER A 23 -12.89 28.94 -16.50
N LYS A 24 -13.21 30.11 -15.92
CA LYS A 24 -13.29 30.31 -14.46
C LYS A 24 -14.67 30.68 -13.93
N SER A 25 -15.72 30.61 -14.75
CA SER A 25 -17.07 30.86 -14.25
C SER A 25 -18.04 29.78 -14.72
N GLY A 26 -18.36 28.85 -13.81
CA GLY A 26 -19.47 27.90 -13.98
C GLY A 26 -19.13 26.59 -14.70
N ASP A 27 -17.89 26.32 -15.08
CA ASP A 27 -17.50 25.00 -15.60
C ASP A 27 -17.25 24.01 -14.46
N THR A 28 -17.99 22.90 -14.45
CA THR A 28 -17.54 21.67 -13.80
C THR A 28 -16.49 21.09 -14.73
N MET A 29 -15.24 20.94 -14.30
CA MET A 29 -14.16 20.43 -15.15
C MET A 29 -14.40 18.96 -15.56
N ALA A 30 -15.28 18.73 -16.53
CA ALA A 30 -15.53 17.43 -17.11
C ALA A 30 -14.45 17.16 -18.17
N GLY A 31 -13.43 16.39 -17.78
CA GLY A 31 -12.27 16.05 -18.60
C GLY A 31 -11.02 15.85 -17.75
N GLN A 32 -9.97 15.25 -18.32
CA GLN A 32 -8.69 15.12 -17.62
C GLN A 32 -8.07 16.50 -17.41
N LEU A 33 -8.06 16.99 -16.17
CA LEU A 33 -7.29 18.17 -15.79
C LEU A 33 -5.79 17.86 -15.91
N VAL A 34 -5.17 18.39 -16.96
CA VAL A 34 -3.71 18.29 -17.15
C VAL A 34 -3.05 19.49 -16.46
N ILE A 35 -2.45 19.27 -15.30
CA ILE A 35 -1.62 20.27 -14.60
C ILE A 35 -0.18 20.09 -15.11
N ALA A 36 0.15 20.65 -16.27
CA ALA A 36 1.52 20.70 -16.79
C ALA A 36 1.77 22.01 -17.59
N ASP A 37 2.91 22.65 -17.33
CA ASP A 37 3.45 23.81 -18.06
C ASP A 37 4.32 23.34 -19.27
N PRO A 38 4.21 23.97 -20.47
CA PRO A 38 5.06 23.73 -21.65
C PRO A 38 6.58 23.99 -21.49
N VAL A 39 7.08 24.54 -20.38
CA VAL A 39 8.54 24.84 -20.20
C VAL A 39 9.17 24.17 -18.96
N GLN A 40 8.70 22.96 -18.61
CA GLN A 40 9.25 22.05 -17.59
C GLN A 40 9.28 22.59 -16.14
N HIS A 41 8.16 22.40 -15.40
CA HIS A 41 8.03 21.94 -13.99
C HIS A 41 6.65 22.41 -13.43
N SER A 42 5.63 21.56 -13.25
CA SER A 42 5.32 20.74 -12.05
C SER A 42 4.14 19.81 -12.37
N LYS A 43 4.03 18.62 -11.75
CA LYS A 43 2.98 17.62 -12.12
C LYS A 43 1.83 17.41 -11.11
N ILE A 44 2.01 17.79 -9.84
CA ILE A 44 0.95 18.07 -8.83
C ILE A 44 1.58 19.04 -7.81
N ILE A 45 0.89 20.11 -7.40
CA ILE A 45 1.28 20.95 -6.25
C ILE A 45 0.04 21.16 -5.36
N ALA A 46 0.11 20.73 -4.10
CA ALA A 46 -0.86 21.06 -3.06
C ALA A 46 -0.22 22.05 -2.08
N ALA A 47 -0.85 23.22 -1.87
CA ALA A 47 -0.39 24.25 -0.94
C ALA A 47 -1.55 24.70 -0.04
N MET A 48 -1.24 25.07 1.21
CA MET A 48 -2.22 25.45 2.23
C MET A 48 -2.97 26.76 1.91
N TYR A 49 -4.18 26.87 2.46
CA TYR A 49 -5.01 28.08 2.45
C TYR A 49 -4.27 29.26 3.07
N ASN A 50 -4.26 30.41 2.38
CA ASN A 50 -3.63 31.63 2.87
C ASN A 50 -4.69 32.72 3.05
N ASP A 51 -5.17 32.91 4.28
CA ASP A 51 -6.07 34.03 4.63
C ASP A 51 -5.26 35.29 4.95
N GLY A 52 -4.44 35.71 3.97
CA GLY A 52 -3.89 37.05 3.82
C GLY A 52 -3.12 37.72 4.97
N ASN A 53 -2.87 37.06 6.11
CA ASN A 53 -2.36 37.74 7.31
C ASN A 53 -1.38 36.85 8.12
N TYR A 54 -0.09 37.23 8.06
CA TYR A 54 1.07 36.79 8.88
C TYR A 54 1.76 35.43 8.58
N ASN A 55 3.07 35.54 8.27
CA ASN A 55 4.21 34.65 8.53
C ASN A 55 3.94 33.16 8.82
N GLY A 56 4.04 32.32 7.77
CA GLY A 56 4.53 30.92 7.78
C GLY A 56 3.99 29.96 8.86
N HIS A 57 3.23 28.95 8.42
CA HIS A 57 2.91 27.68 9.12
C HIS A 57 3.44 27.59 10.56
N GLN A 58 2.58 27.78 11.56
CA GLN A 58 3.02 27.48 12.93
C GLN A 58 2.68 26.05 13.33
N ASP A 59 1.47 25.54 13.07
CA ASP A 59 1.14 24.15 13.44
C ASP A 59 0.31 23.40 12.39
N ALA A 60 0.74 22.17 12.06
CA ALA A 60 -0.05 21.23 11.28
C ALA A 60 -1.14 20.57 12.15
N PRO A 61 -2.26 20.08 11.56
CA PRO A 61 -3.30 19.39 12.33
C PRO A 61 -2.74 18.20 13.12
N THR A 62 -3.10 18.09 14.39
CA THR A 62 -2.69 16.97 15.27
C THR A 62 -3.75 15.87 15.39
N ASN A 63 -4.94 16.09 14.84
CA ASN A 63 -6.05 15.14 14.84
C ASN A 63 -6.21 14.53 13.46
N LEU A 64 -6.58 13.25 13.40
CA LEU A 64 -6.88 12.57 12.15
C LEU A 64 -8.34 12.84 11.75
N ASP A 65 -8.56 13.97 11.08
CA ASP A 65 -9.85 14.39 10.53
C ASP A 65 -9.71 14.86 9.07
N ILE A 66 -10.81 15.27 8.44
CA ILE A 66 -10.78 15.73 7.04
C ILE A 66 -9.90 16.97 6.82
N GLY A 67 -9.72 17.82 7.84
CA GLY A 67 -8.83 18.98 7.79
C GLY A 67 -7.35 18.60 7.81
N SER A 68 -7.01 17.39 8.26
CA SER A 68 -5.64 16.84 8.22
C SER A 68 -5.25 16.24 6.85
N ILE A 69 -6.20 16.12 5.91
CA ILE A 69 -5.98 15.47 4.61
C ILE A 69 -5.56 16.51 3.55
N TYR A 70 -4.33 16.39 3.07
CA TYR A 70 -3.81 17.23 1.98
C TYR A 70 -4.16 16.68 0.59
N ILE A 71 -4.38 15.38 0.47
CA ILE A 71 -4.78 14.70 -0.76
C ILE A 71 -5.78 13.59 -0.40
N GLN A 72 -7.01 13.72 -0.87
CA GLN A 72 -8.04 12.70 -0.75
C GLN A 72 -8.27 12.02 -2.11
N LEU A 73 -8.42 10.69 -2.12
CA LEU A 73 -8.78 9.92 -3.31
C LEU A 73 -10.24 9.47 -3.21
N GLY A 74 -11.10 9.97 -4.09
CA GLY A 74 -12.55 9.78 -4.03
C GLY A 74 -13.27 10.77 -3.10
N GLY A 75 -14.59 10.67 -3.04
CA GLY A 75 -15.42 11.52 -2.19
C GLY A 75 -16.74 10.84 -1.84
N THR A 76 -17.83 11.29 -2.46
CA THR A 76 -19.19 10.80 -2.17
C THR A 76 -19.54 9.50 -2.86
N GLU A 77 -18.66 8.96 -3.73
CA GLU A 77 -18.88 7.70 -4.42
C GLU A 77 -18.59 6.52 -3.48
N TYR A 78 -19.49 5.54 -3.41
CA TYR A 78 -19.34 4.37 -2.53
C TYR A 78 -19.87 3.08 -3.17
N GLY A 79 -19.22 1.96 -2.88
CA GLY A 79 -19.58 0.64 -3.41
C GLY A 79 -18.62 -0.43 -2.92
N ALA A 80 -19.11 -1.52 -2.32
CA ALA A 80 -18.23 -2.59 -1.84
C ALA A 80 -17.41 -3.17 -3.00
N GLY A 81 -16.11 -3.36 -2.77
CA GLY A 81 -15.14 -3.80 -3.76
C GLY A 81 -14.67 -2.72 -4.74
N SER A 82 -15.19 -1.50 -4.68
CA SER A 82 -14.82 -0.41 -5.60
C SER A 82 -13.50 0.27 -5.21
N TYR A 83 -12.79 0.79 -6.21
CA TYR A 83 -11.41 1.28 -6.05
C TYR A 83 -11.32 2.81 -6.18
N ARG A 84 -10.42 3.42 -5.40
CA ARG A 84 -9.89 4.77 -5.63
C ARG A 84 -8.37 4.67 -5.62
N LEU A 85 -7.77 4.72 -6.81
CA LEU A 85 -6.36 4.36 -7.00
C LEU A 85 -5.59 5.46 -7.73
N VAL A 86 -4.30 5.51 -7.44
CA VAL A 86 -3.29 6.20 -8.23
C VAL A 86 -2.55 5.14 -9.05
N GLY A 87 -2.44 5.38 -10.35
CA GLY A 87 -1.72 4.51 -11.28
C GLY A 87 -0.33 5.05 -11.63
N ALA A 88 0.61 4.15 -11.88
CA ALA A 88 1.97 4.47 -12.35
C ALA A 88 2.44 3.47 -13.41
N GLY A 89 3.29 3.96 -14.32
CA GLY A 89 3.93 3.17 -15.38
C GLY A 89 3.42 3.49 -16.79
N PHE A 90 4.06 2.87 -17.77
CA PHE A 90 3.69 2.99 -19.18
C PHE A 90 2.46 2.13 -19.51
N ARG A 91 1.53 2.70 -20.27
CA ARG A 91 0.35 2.02 -20.82
C ARG A 91 0.34 2.26 -22.33
N GLN A 92 0.22 1.19 -23.11
CA GLN A 92 0.00 1.29 -24.55
C GLN A 92 -1.38 1.88 -24.82
N SER A 93 -1.58 2.46 -26.01
CA SER A 93 -2.85 3.11 -26.38
C SER A 93 -4.06 2.18 -26.36
N ASP A 94 -3.84 0.86 -26.40
CA ASP A 94 -4.83 -0.21 -26.38
C ASP A 94 -4.88 -1.00 -25.06
N SER A 95 -4.08 -0.63 -24.05
CA SER A 95 -4.04 -1.32 -22.76
C SER A 95 -4.99 -0.70 -21.74
N ASN A 96 -5.65 -1.54 -20.96
CA ASN A 96 -6.62 -1.12 -19.94
C ASN A 96 -6.02 -1.03 -18.53
N HIS A 97 -4.82 -1.57 -18.30
CA HIS A 97 -4.25 -1.71 -16.96
C HIS A 97 -2.93 -0.98 -16.81
N ALA A 98 -2.85 -0.13 -15.78
CA ALA A 98 -1.58 0.44 -15.34
C ALA A 98 -0.68 -0.67 -14.73
N PRO A 99 0.64 -0.64 -14.97
CA PRO A 99 1.56 -1.64 -14.40
C PRO A 99 1.59 -1.66 -12.86
N VAL A 100 1.45 -0.49 -12.23
CA VAL A 100 1.42 -0.34 -10.77
C VAL A 100 0.23 0.51 -10.38
N VAL A 101 -0.51 0.08 -9.36
CA VAL A 101 -1.57 0.89 -8.74
C VAL A 101 -1.46 0.82 -7.23
N PHE A 102 -1.84 1.89 -6.55
CA PHE A 102 -1.98 1.92 -5.10
C PHE A 102 -3.15 2.81 -4.69
N GLY A 103 -3.71 2.56 -3.51
CA GLY A 103 -4.79 3.39 -2.98
C GLY A 103 -5.78 2.57 -2.17
N TYR A 104 -7.06 2.92 -2.28
CA TYR A 104 -8.13 2.42 -1.43
C TYR A 104 -9.04 1.46 -2.18
N GLN A 105 -9.43 0.37 -1.52
CA GLN A 105 -10.55 -0.47 -1.92
C GLN A 105 -11.61 -0.50 -0.82
N GLU A 106 -12.82 -0.12 -1.18
CA GLU A 106 -13.97 -0.11 -0.29
C GLU A 106 -14.34 -1.55 0.14
N ALA A 107 -14.46 -1.80 1.45
CA ALA A 107 -14.92 -3.07 2.01
C ALA A 107 -16.40 -3.00 2.41
N SER A 108 -16.83 -1.90 3.04
CA SER A 108 -18.20 -1.73 3.55
C SER A 108 -18.90 -0.50 2.97
N ARG A 109 -20.22 -0.62 2.73
CA ARG A 109 -21.10 0.48 2.32
C ARG A 109 -22.01 0.97 3.45
N SER A 110 -21.93 0.37 4.63
CA SER A 110 -22.82 0.68 5.74
C SER A 110 -22.30 1.87 6.53
N GLY A 111 -23.16 2.87 6.79
CA GLY A 111 -22.80 4.05 7.57
C GLY A 111 -21.59 4.79 7.00
N HIS A 112 -20.60 5.07 7.86
CA HIS A 112 -19.28 5.50 7.40
C HIS A 112 -18.54 4.31 6.81
N THR A 113 -18.07 4.48 5.59
CA THR A 113 -17.45 3.39 4.84
C THR A 113 -16.10 2.99 5.44
N SER A 114 -15.66 1.78 5.11
CA SER A 114 -14.37 1.24 5.58
C SER A 114 -13.76 0.41 4.48
N GLY A 115 -12.44 0.34 4.44
CA GLY A 115 -11.77 -0.32 3.34
C GLY A 115 -10.28 -0.49 3.56
N ASP A 116 -9.68 -1.12 2.56
CA ASP A 116 -8.31 -1.58 2.60
C ASP A 116 -7.42 -0.59 1.86
N PHE A 117 -6.21 -0.35 2.37
CA PHE A 117 -5.13 0.22 1.57
C PHE A 117 -4.42 -0.92 0.83
N LEU A 118 -4.10 -0.74 -0.45
CA LEU A 118 -3.42 -1.76 -1.24
C LEU A 118 -2.37 -1.18 -2.17
N VAL A 119 -1.39 -2.03 -2.52
CA VAL A 119 -0.43 -1.82 -3.59
C VAL A 119 -0.42 -3.07 -4.48
N ALA A 120 -0.62 -2.87 -5.78
CA ALA A 120 -0.67 -3.94 -6.76
C ALA A 120 0.34 -3.69 -7.89
N THR A 121 0.96 -4.77 -8.38
CA THR A 121 1.97 -4.73 -9.45
C THR A 121 1.72 -5.79 -10.50
N ARG A 122 2.07 -5.51 -11.75
CA ARG A 122 2.10 -6.48 -12.84
C ARG A 122 3.52 -6.99 -13.08
N ASN A 123 3.70 -8.30 -13.11
CA ASN A 123 4.98 -8.96 -13.41
C ASN A 123 4.99 -9.66 -14.79
N VAL A 124 4.22 -9.11 -15.74
CA VAL A 124 4.16 -9.58 -17.13
C VAL A 124 4.10 -8.37 -18.07
N THR A 125 4.42 -8.60 -19.33
CA THR A 125 4.43 -7.56 -20.38
C THR A 125 3.12 -7.48 -21.16
N THR A 126 2.19 -8.42 -20.95
CA THR A 126 0.84 -8.40 -21.52
C THR A 126 -0.09 -7.48 -20.76
N ASP A 127 -1.21 -7.06 -21.38
CA ASP A 127 -2.26 -6.27 -20.71
C ASP A 127 -3.07 -7.11 -19.71
N THR A 128 -2.41 -7.52 -18.64
CA THR A 128 -2.99 -8.24 -17.51
C THR A 128 -3.19 -7.25 -16.36
N ALA A 129 -4.26 -7.38 -15.59
CA ALA A 129 -4.45 -6.55 -14.40
C ALA A 129 -3.31 -6.77 -13.38
N PRO A 130 -2.79 -5.71 -12.71
CA PRO A 130 -1.84 -5.89 -11.63
C PRO A 130 -2.50 -6.65 -10.45
N THR A 131 -1.72 -7.49 -9.78
CA THR A 131 -2.17 -8.24 -8.60
C THR A 131 -1.72 -7.54 -7.33
N THR A 132 -2.56 -7.52 -6.29
CA THR A 132 -2.18 -6.98 -4.99
C THR A 132 -0.97 -7.75 -4.46
N GLN A 133 0.04 -7.02 -4.01
CA GLN A 133 1.23 -7.59 -3.38
C GLN A 133 1.27 -7.27 -1.89
N PHE A 134 0.77 -6.09 -1.51
CA PHE A 134 0.72 -5.60 -0.14
C PHE A 134 -0.65 -5.01 0.12
N ARG A 135 -1.24 -5.36 1.27
CA ARG A 135 -2.52 -4.82 1.71
C ARG A 135 -2.51 -4.52 3.20
N VAL A 136 -3.12 -3.42 3.59
CA VAL A 136 -3.56 -3.15 4.96
C VAL A 136 -5.08 -3.23 4.97
N ARG A 137 -5.61 -4.23 5.67
CA ARG A 137 -7.04 -4.47 5.81
C ARG A 137 -7.70 -3.39 6.66
N ALA A 138 -9.00 -3.19 6.50
CA ALA A 138 -9.82 -2.29 7.32
C ALA A 138 -9.74 -2.61 8.84
N ASN A 139 -9.43 -3.85 9.21
CA ASN A 139 -9.21 -4.27 10.61
C ASN A 139 -7.76 -4.07 11.10
N GLY A 140 -6.89 -3.44 10.30
CA GLY A 140 -5.49 -3.14 10.62
C GLY A 140 -4.50 -4.26 10.29
N GLN A 141 -4.95 -5.42 9.80
CA GLN A 141 -4.04 -6.50 9.43
C GLN A 141 -3.23 -6.16 8.18
N VAL A 142 -1.93 -6.46 8.20
CA VAL A 142 -1.03 -6.29 7.06
C VAL A 142 -0.81 -7.64 6.38
N GLU A 143 -1.09 -7.72 5.10
CA GLU A 143 -1.02 -8.94 4.30
C GLU A 143 -0.05 -8.79 3.12
N LEU A 144 0.70 -9.87 2.88
CA LEU A 144 1.46 -10.09 1.66
C LEU A 144 0.70 -11.14 0.85
N GLU A 145 -0.03 -10.70 -0.18
CA GLU A 145 -1.07 -11.53 -0.79
C GLU A 145 -0.55 -12.64 -1.70
N ASN A 146 0.70 -12.57 -2.14
CA ASN A 146 1.29 -13.67 -2.89
C ASN A 146 1.77 -14.78 -1.94
N ALA A 147 0.87 -15.74 -1.67
CA ALA A 147 1.10 -16.88 -0.79
C ALA A 147 2.30 -17.75 -1.22
N ALA A 148 2.61 -17.79 -2.52
CA ALA A 148 3.65 -18.64 -3.11
C ALA A 148 5.00 -17.92 -3.32
N TYR A 149 5.19 -16.71 -2.77
CA TYR A 149 6.41 -15.97 -2.98
C TYR A 149 7.60 -16.61 -2.25
N ALA A 150 8.35 -17.44 -2.96
CA ALA A 150 9.68 -17.86 -2.52
C ALA A 150 10.62 -16.66 -2.61
N PRO A 151 11.26 -16.24 -1.50
CA PRO A 151 12.17 -15.11 -1.51
C PRO A 151 13.37 -15.43 -2.43
N ALA A 152 13.56 -14.63 -3.48
CA ALA A 152 14.70 -14.78 -4.37
C ALA A 152 16.05 -14.41 -3.69
N SER A 153 15.99 -13.71 -2.55
CA SER A 153 17.14 -13.37 -1.71
C SER A 153 16.70 -13.14 -0.26
N GLY A 154 17.65 -13.09 0.68
CA GLY A 154 17.39 -12.78 2.09
C GLY A 154 16.86 -11.36 2.38
N LYS A 155 16.70 -10.51 1.36
CA LYS A 155 16.14 -9.15 1.49
C LYS A 155 14.62 -9.10 1.27
N SER A 156 14.01 -10.20 0.82
CA SER A 156 12.58 -10.26 0.54
C SER A 156 11.78 -10.47 1.83
N VAL A 157 10.70 -9.71 2.00
CA VAL A 157 9.71 -10.00 3.06
C VAL A 157 8.90 -11.23 2.65
N VAL A 158 8.74 -12.18 3.56
CA VAL A 158 8.00 -13.44 3.34
C VAL A 158 6.72 -13.47 4.16
N ASN A 159 5.69 -14.13 3.62
CA ASN A 159 4.46 -14.38 4.37
C ASN A 159 4.67 -15.54 5.39
N LYS A 160 3.79 -15.60 6.40
CA LYS A 160 3.84 -16.64 7.44
C LYS A 160 3.70 -18.06 6.87
N THR A 161 2.84 -18.25 5.87
CA THR A 161 2.62 -19.55 5.24
C THR A 161 3.92 -20.14 4.66
N TYR A 162 4.74 -19.33 4.01
CA TYR A 162 6.04 -19.74 3.50
C TYR A 162 6.98 -20.14 4.65
N VAL A 163 7.08 -19.31 5.69
CA VAL A 163 7.93 -19.60 6.86
C VAL A 163 7.50 -20.90 7.53
N ASP A 164 6.20 -21.07 7.77
CA ASP A 164 5.65 -22.29 8.38
C ASP A 164 5.95 -23.52 7.52
N ALA A 165 5.81 -23.43 6.18
CA ALA A 165 6.13 -24.54 5.29
C ALA A 165 7.63 -24.91 5.31
N GLN A 166 8.53 -23.96 5.55
CA GLN A 166 9.97 -24.23 5.66
C GLN A 166 10.39 -24.73 7.05
N VAL A 167 9.67 -24.30 8.10
CA VAL A 167 10.02 -24.56 9.50
C VAL A 167 9.32 -25.80 10.04
N ALA A 168 8.06 -26.04 9.71
CA ALA A 168 7.28 -27.19 10.21
C ALA A 168 7.95 -28.55 9.91
N PRO A 169 8.55 -28.80 8.72
CA PRO A 169 9.29 -30.03 8.47
C PRO A 169 10.58 -30.17 9.27
N LYS A 170 11.11 -29.07 9.83
CA LYS A 170 12.35 -29.04 10.61
C LYS A 170 12.10 -29.10 12.12
N LEU A 171 10.89 -28.77 12.57
CA LEU A 171 10.47 -28.78 13.97
C LEU A 171 9.53 -29.97 14.25
N THR A 172 9.98 -31.18 13.93
CA THR A 172 9.19 -32.41 14.12
C THR A 172 9.31 -32.99 15.53
N ALA A 173 10.25 -32.50 16.34
CA ALA A 173 10.43 -32.94 17.71
C ALA A 173 9.28 -32.48 18.62
N THR A 174 8.89 -33.33 19.56
CA THR A 174 7.94 -33.02 20.63
C THR A 174 8.67 -32.86 21.97
N GLN A 175 7.98 -32.35 22.98
CA GLN A 175 8.55 -32.30 24.32
C GLN A 175 8.80 -33.72 24.85
N GLY A 176 10.03 -34.00 25.28
CA GLY A 176 10.39 -35.29 25.88
C GLY A 176 9.68 -35.53 27.22
N ALA A 177 9.31 -36.79 27.46
CA ALA A 177 8.77 -37.20 28.76
C ALA A 177 9.79 -36.95 29.88
N ALA A 178 9.30 -36.60 31.08
CA ALA A 178 10.16 -36.33 32.23
C ALA A 178 11.08 -37.52 32.54
N GLN A 179 12.37 -37.26 32.74
CA GLN A 179 13.36 -38.22 33.22
C GLN A 179 13.60 -37.92 34.70
N ALA A 180 13.42 -38.92 35.56
CA ALA A 180 13.79 -38.80 36.97
C ALA A 180 15.33 -38.78 37.10
N ASP A 181 15.81 -38.12 38.15
CA ASP A 181 17.24 -38.13 38.48
C ASP A 181 17.72 -39.56 38.78
N SER A 182 18.93 -39.88 38.36
CA SER A 182 19.52 -41.22 38.58
C SER A 182 19.84 -41.41 40.06
N THR A 183 19.42 -42.55 40.61
CA THR A 183 19.76 -43.00 41.97
C THR A 183 20.63 -44.25 41.95
N ALA A 184 21.16 -44.62 40.78
CA ALA A 184 21.99 -45.80 40.60
C ALA A 184 23.28 -45.73 41.42
N THR A 185 23.58 -46.80 42.14
CA THR A 185 24.82 -46.97 42.92
C THR A 185 25.82 -47.88 42.23
N ASP A 186 25.47 -48.42 41.07
CA ASP A 186 26.30 -49.30 40.25
C ASP A 186 26.22 -48.95 38.75
N VAL A 187 27.08 -49.60 37.96
CA VAL A 187 27.16 -49.36 36.52
C VAL A 187 25.90 -49.86 35.80
N ALA A 188 25.30 -50.96 36.28
CA ALA A 188 24.11 -51.54 35.65
C ALA A 188 22.91 -50.58 35.74
N GLY A 189 22.70 -49.93 36.88
CA GLY A 189 21.68 -48.91 37.08
C GLY A 189 21.92 -47.66 36.22
N LEU A 190 23.17 -47.19 36.13
CA LEU A 190 23.51 -46.05 35.27
C LEU A 190 23.20 -46.34 33.79
N VAL A 191 23.51 -47.54 33.31
CA VAL A 191 23.20 -47.97 31.94
C VAL A 191 21.68 -48.02 31.73
N ALA A 192 20.91 -48.49 32.71
CA ALA A 192 19.46 -48.53 32.64
C ALA A 192 18.86 -47.11 32.54
N ASP A 193 19.26 -46.18 33.42
CA ASP A 193 18.76 -44.81 33.43
C ASP A 193 19.14 -44.04 32.15
N PHE A 194 20.37 -44.23 31.67
CA PHE A 194 20.82 -43.64 30.42
C PHE A 194 20.03 -44.16 29.22
N ASN A 195 19.81 -45.47 29.13
CA ASN A 195 19.00 -46.04 28.06
C ASN A 195 17.54 -45.57 28.14
N ALA A 196 16.98 -45.35 29.34
CA ALA A 196 15.66 -44.77 29.52
C ALA A 196 15.58 -43.33 29.00
N LEU A 197 16.60 -42.50 29.25
CA LEU A 197 16.68 -41.16 28.68
C LEU A 197 16.76 -41.21 27.15
N LEU A 198 17.63 -42.06 26.58
CA LEU A 198 17.74 -42.20 25.13
C LEU A 198 16.42 -42.64 24.49
N ALA A 199 15.71 -43.57 25.12
CA ALA A 199 14.39 -43.99 24.66
C ALA A 199 13.40 -42.81 24.64
N LYS A 200 13.38 -41.98 25.69
CA LYS A 200 12.53 -40.78 25.75
C LYS A 200 12.88 -39.77 24.66
N LEU A 201 14.17 -39.54 24.40
CA LEU A 201 14.62 -38.61 23.35
C LEU A 201 14.30 -39.11 21.92
N ARG A 202 14.39 -40.42 21.68
CA ARG A 202 13.96 -41.05 20.41
C ARG A 202 12.45 -40.93 20.22
N THR A 203 11.66 -41.25 21.24
CA THR A 203 10.20 -41.09 21.22
C THR A 203 9.79 -39.64 20.97
N ALA A 204 10.54 -38.68 21.52
CA ALA A 204 10.34 -37.25 21.30
C ALA A 204 10.80 -36.77 19.92
N GLY A 205 11.48 -37.59 19.11
CA GLY A 205 12.03 -37.19 17.83
C GLY A 205 13.21 -36.21 17.92
N ILE A 206 13.83 -36.08 19.11
CA ILE A 206 14.99 -35.20 19.33
C ILE A 206 16.27 -35.84 18.78
N ILE A 207 16.36 -37.17 18.83
CA ILE A 207 17.44 -37.96 18.24
C ILE A 207 16.85 -39.06 17.35
N ALA A 208 17.63 -39.53 16.37
CA ALA A 208 17.21 -40.60 15.48
C ALA A 208 16.94 -41.91 16.25
N THR A 209 15.91 -42.64 15.80
CA THR A 209 15.58 -44.00 16.27
C THR A 209 16.60 -45.02 15.81
#